data_AF-A0A2T3KMN1-F1
#
_entry.id   AF-A0A2T3KMN1-F1
#
_cell.length_a   1.000
_cell.length_b   1.000
_cell.length_c   1.000
_cell.angle_alpha   90.00
_cell.angle_beta   90.00
_cell.angle_gamma   90.00
#
_symmetry.space_group_name_H-M   'P 1'
#
loop_
_entity.id
_entity.type
_entity.pdbx_description
1 polymer ?
#
loop_
_entity_poly.entity_id
_entity_poly.type
_entity_poly.pdbx_seq_one_letter_code
_entity_poly.pdbx_strand_id
1 'polypeptide(L)'
;MSYTDIEKALSDPNVIKAIEKSINQSSETPSSGFSGFSVEKMSKEKIHSEYGETSILLALIQRMNGIQRWNKSQPIKPEYLHEHSVSVALFCLIIGKHYEISHPESAFSAEKLAIYGIFHDAGEALSEDFNGLFKHNDPIIKAQVKNIESQMLEKLATTVDPILRDDMRDYIVQDNLDEVYSQLLKACDELSALSKAMQELRSNNYDFIQAFYSLDEKVRSFFGKYPEVEYVYNMYMPSFKLTIDELSLLLPNVNINDILS
;
A
#
# COMPACT_ATOMS: atom_id res chain seq x y z
N MET A 1 -6.24 29.90 -10.25
CA MET A 1 -7.49 29.73 -11.02
C MET A 1 -8.63 29.70 -10.01
N SER A 2 -9.74 30.36 -10.28
CA SER A 2 -10.87 30.39 -9.34
C SER A 2 -11.67 29.09 -9.42
N TYR A 3 -12.38 28.74 -8.35
CA TYR A 3 -13.25 27.54 -8.24
C TYR A 3 -14.23 27.41 -9.43
N THR A 4 -14.71 28.54 -9.93
CA THR A 4 -15.60 28.68 -11.10
C THR A 4 -14.98 28.20 -12.42
N ASP A 5 -13.65 28.20 -12.53
CA ASP A 5 -12.94 27.87 -13.77
C ASP A 5 -12.70 26.35 -13.90
N ILE A 6 -12.56 25.64 -12.76
CA ILE A 6 -12.34 24.18 -12.72
C ILE A 6 -13.66 23.42 -12.85
N GLU A 7 -14.74 23.86 -12.19
CA GLU A 7 -16.06 23.28 -12.39
C GLU A 7 -16.58 23.48 -13.82
N LYS A 8 -16.29 24.63 -14.45
CA LYS A 8 -16.53 24.83 -15.88
C LYS A 8 -15.70 23.89 -16.76
N ALA A 9 -14.44 23.64 -16.39
CA ALA A 9 -13.59 22.73 -17.15
C ALA A 9 -14.04 21.27 -17.01
N LEU A 10 -14.46 20.81 -15.82
CA LEU A 10 -14.92 19.43 -15.59
C LEU A 10 -16.36 19.16 -16.08
N SER A 11 -17.12 20.21 -16.39
CA SER A 11 -18.43 20.12 -17.05
C SER A 11 -18.34 20.29 -18.58
N ASP A 12 -17.16 20.60 -19.12
CA ASP A 12 -16.92 20.68 -20.56
C ASP A 12 -16.84 19.25 -21.16
N PRO A 13 -17.76 18.88 -22.08
CA PRO A 13 -17.76 17.58 -22.72
C PRO A 13 -16.43 17.24 -23.42
N ASN A 14 -15.67 18.23 -23.87
CA ASN A 14 -14.38 18.01 -24.52
C ASN A 14 -13.28 17.66 -23.53
N VAL A 15 -13.34 18.18 -22.30
CA VAL A 15 -12.40 17.85 -21.22
C VAL A 15 -12.69 16.45 -20.69
N ILE A 16 -13.96 16.11 -20.47
CA ILE A 16 -14.38 14.75 -20.12
C ILE A 16 -13.91 13.76 -21.20
N LYS A 17 -14.15 14.09 -22.47
CA LYS A 17 -13.73 13.26 -23.59
C LYS A 17 -12.21 13.19 -23.74
N ALA A 18 -11.45 14.22 -23.33
CA ALA A 18 -9.99 14.19 -23.31
C ALA A 18 -9.44 13.34 -22.15
N ILE A 19 -10.12 13.33 -20.99
CA ILE A 19 -9.82 12.45 -19.86
C ILE A 19 -10.13 11.00 -20.24
N GLU A 20 -11.32 10.73 -20.78
CA GLU A 20 -11.70 9.42 -21.33
C GLU A 20 -10.72 8.98 -22.43
N LYS A 21 -10.28 9.89 -23.30
CA LYS A 21 -9.30 9.61 -24.33
C LYS A 21 -7.93 9.31 -23.74
N SER A 22 -7.46 10.03 -22.71
CA SER A 22 -6.20 9.69 -22.00
C SER A 22 -6.26 8.34 -21.29
N ILE A 23 -7.38 8.03 -20.64
CA ILE A 23 -7.64 6.72 -20.04
C ILE A 23 -7.63 5.60 -21.10
N ASN A 24 -8.09 5.90 -22.32
CA ASN A 24 -8.14 4.96 -23.44
C ASN A 24 -6.90 5.00 -24.38
N GLN A 25 -6.00 6.00 -24.27
CA GLN A 25 -4.86 6.22 -25.17
C GLN A 25 -3.55 5.60 -24.71
N SER A 26 -3.54 4.88 -23.59
CA SER A 26 -2.48 3.91 -23.26
C SER A 26 -2.45 2.71 -24.23
N SER A 27 -3.20 2.75 -25.34
CA SER A 27 -3.32 1.68 -26.33
C SER A 27 -2.51 1.83 -27.61
N GLU A 28 -1.63 2.82 -27.77
CA GLU A 28 -0.77 2.97 -28.96
C GLU A 28 0.70 2.66 -28.64
N THR A 29 1.18 1.48 -29.06
CA THR A 29 2.60 1.12 -29.05
C THR A 29 3.24 1.37 -30.42
N PRO A 30 4.49 1.87 -30.49
CA PRO A 30 5.26 1.89 -31.73
C PRO A 30 5.60 0.46 -32.16
N SER A 31 5.37 0.15 -33.43
CA SER A 31 5.85 -1.09 -34.03
C SER A 31 7.30 -0.92 -34.48
N SER A 32 8.13 -1.87 -34.06
CA SER A 32 9.16 -2.57 -34.84
C SER A 32 10.38 -2.87 -33.96
N GLY A 33 10.63 -4.15 -33.68
CA GLY A 33 11.93 -4.56 -33.16
C GLY A 33 11.99 -5.74 -32.18
N PHE A 34 11.03 -6.67 -32.13
CA PHE A 34 11.24 -7.97 -31.47
C PHE A 34 10.42 -9.06 -32.17
N SER A 35 11.04 -9.75 -33.13
CA SER A 35 10.49 -10.94 -33.77
C SER A 35 10.76 -12.16 -32.89
N GLY A 36 9.75 -12.68 -32.19
CA GLY A 36 9.89 -13.92 -31.41
C GLY A 36 8.61 -14.39 -30.73
N PHE A 37 7.69 -13.47 -30.42
CA PHE A 37 6.34 -13.80 -29.98
C PHE A 37 5.36 -12.95 -30.78
N SER A 38 4.69 -13.54 -31.77
CA SER A 38 3.44 -12.97 -32.26
C SER A 38 2.39 -13.27 -31.19
N VAL A 39 2.28 -12.41 -30.18
CA VAL A 39 1.09 -12.42 -29.34
C VAL A 39 -0.04 -11.94 -30.24
N GLU A 40 -0.80 -12.87 -30.81
CA GLU A 40 -2.07 -12.50 -31.43
C GLU A 40 -2.88 -11.77 -30.36
N LYS A 41 -3.09 -10.46 -30.58
CA LYS A 41 -3.86 -9.64 -29.66
C LYS A 41 -5.29 -10.17 -29.69
N MET A 42 -5.71 -10.85 -28.63
CA MET A 42 -7.07 -11.37 -28.52
C MET A 42 -8.06 -10.22 -28.58
N SER A 43 -9.19 -10.41 -29.30
CA SER A 43 -10.27 -9.44 -29.29
C SER A 43 -10.96 -9.40 -27.92
N LYS A 44 -11.65 -8.30 -27.62
CA LYS A 44 -12.39 -8.15 -26.36
C LYS A 44 -13.42 -9.27 -26.18
N GLU A 45 -14.10 -9.64 -27.26
CA GLU A 45 -15.10 -10.71 -27.29
C GLU A 45 -14.46 -12.06 -26.99
N LYS A 46 -13.28 -12.34 -27.57
CA LYS A 46 -12.54 -13.58 -27.31
C LYS A 46 -12.08 -13.67 -25.85
N ILE A 47 -11.54 -12.57 -25.30
CA ILE A 47 -11.14 -12.52 -23.88
C ILE A 47 -12.33 -12.77 -22.96
N HIS A 48 -13.48 -12.12 -23.21
CA HIS A 48 -14.66 -12.31 -22.37
C HIS A 48 -15.25 -13.71 -22.50
N SER A 49 -15.21 -14.31 -23.69
CA SER A 49 -15.66 -15.69 -23.91
C SER A 49 -14.76 -16.73 -23.23
N GLU A 50 -13.44 -16.49 -23.17
CA GLU A 50 -12.49 -17.45 -22.58
C GLU A 50 -12.30 -17.25 -21.06
N TYR A 51 -12.37 -16.01 -20.57
CA TYR A 51 -12.01 -15.66 -19.19
C TYR A 51 -13.10 -14.88 -18.43
N GLY A 52 -14.31 -14.73 -18.98
CA GLY A 52 -15.36 -13.88 -18.40
C GLY A 52 -15.82 -14.27 -17.00
N GLU A 53 -15.62 -15.54 -16.61
CA GLU A 53 -15.94 -16.06 -15.27
C GLU A 53 -14.72 -16.10 -14.33
N THR A 54 -13.52 -15.77 -14.83
CA THR A 54 -12.28 -15.84 -14.07
C THR A 54 -12.11 -14.60 -13.19
N SER A 55 -11.88 -14.81 -11.89
CA SER A 55 -11.43 -13.73 -11.01
C SER A 55 -10.03 -13.27 -11.43
N ILE A 56 -9.88 -11.96 -11.66
CA ILE A 56 -8.60 -11.34 -12.02
C ILE A 56 -7.89 -10.66 -10.83
N LEU A 57 -8.47 -10.74 -9.61
CA LEU A 57 -7.96 -10.04 -8.42
C LEU A 57 -6.47 -10.33 -8.20
N LEU A 58 -6.09 -11.60 -8.10
CA LEU A 58 -4.71 -11.99 -7.79
C LEU A 58 -3.71 -11.55 -8.87
N ALA A 59 -4.14 -11.50 -10.13
CA ALA A 59 -3.31 -11.02 -11.23
C ALA A 59 -3.12 -9.50 -11.18
N LEU A 60 -4.13 -8.75 -10.72
CA LEU A 60 -4.04 -7.31 -10.50
C LEU A 60 -3.16 -6.99 -9.29
N ILE A 61 -3.35 -7.66 -8.15
CA ILE A 61 -2.50 -7.46 -6.95
C ILE A 61 -1.02 -7.73 -7.28
N GLN A 62 -0.71 -8.75 -8.08
CA GLN A 62 0.67 -9.02 -8.50
C GLN A 62 1.32 -7.88 -9.31
N ARG A 63 0.55 -6.93 -9.87
CA ARG A 63 1.11 -5.75 -10.54
C ARG A 63 1.81 -4.81 -9.56
N MET A 64 1.50 -4.87 -8.27
CA MET A 64 2.21 -4.15 -7.21
C MET A 64 3.70 -4.50 -7.16
N ASN A 65 4.11 -5.68 -7.66
CA ASN A 65 5.51 -6.08 -7.75
C ASN A 65 6.32 -5.21 -8.72
N GLY A 66 5.65 -4.52 -9.65
CA GLY A 66 6.28 -3.61 -10.61
C GLY A 66 6.22 -2.13 -10.19
N ILE A 67 5.53 -1.80 -9.10
CA ILE A 67 5.34 -0.42 -8.64
C ILE A 67 6.43 -0.11 -7.60
N GLN A 68 7.42 0.67 -8.00
CA GLN A 68 8.52 1.08 -7.13
C GLN A 68 8.13 2.31 -6.29
N ARG A 69 8.43 2.27 -4.99
CA ARG A 69 8.31 3.39 -4.05
C ARG A 69 9.63 4.18 -3.97
N TRP A 70 9.55 5.40 -3.43
CA TRP A 70 10.70 6.29 -3.22
C TRP A 70 11.42 6.75 -4.50
N ASN A 71 10.74 6.76 -5.66
CA ASN A 71 11.35 7.12 -6.96
C ASN A 71 12.06 8.50 -6.98
N LYS A 72 11.69 9.41 -6.06
CA LYS A 72 12.28 10.75 -5.94
C LYS A 72 13.42 10.85 -4.92
N SER A 73 13.66 9.80 -4.13
CA SER A 73 14.61 9.79 -3.00
C SER A 73 15.82 8.86 -3.23
N GLN A 74 16.01 8.36 -4.46
CA GLN A 74 17.17 7.54 -4.87
C GLN A 74 17.52 6.43 -3.85
N PRO A 75 16.60 5.47 -3.58
CA PRO A 75 16.87 4.41 -2.62
C PRO A 75 18.01 3.51 -3.10
N ILE A 76 18.93 3.13 -2.20
CA ILE A 76 20.04 2.22 -2.52
C ILE A 76 19.49 0.85 -2.94
N LYS A 77 18.54 0.32 -2.16
CA LYS A 77 17.77 -0.86 -2.54
C LYS A 77 16.36 -0.41 -2.92
N PRO A 78 15.89 -0.63 -4.16
CA PRO A 78 14.50 -0.39 -4.52
C PRO A 78 13.55 -1.10 -3.54
N GLU A 79 12.49 -0.41 -3.15
CA GLU A 79 11.36 -0.99 -2.42
C GLU A 79 10.15 -0.96 -3.35
N TYR A 80 9.48 -2.10 -3.50
CA TYR A 80 8.26 -2.22 -4.28
C TYR A 80 7.03 -2.23 -3.38
N LEU A 81 5.89 -1.84 -3.94
CA LEU A 81 4.64 -1.69 -3.21
C LEU A 81 4.19 -2.97 -2.49
N HIS A 82 4.43 -4.14 -3.08
CA HIS A 82 4.17 -5.42 -2.43
C HIS A 82 5.05 -5.69 -1.20
N GLU A 83 6.35 -5.36 -1.25
CA GLU A 83 7.29 -5.50 -0.12
C GLU A 83 6.84 -4.59 1.03
N HIS A 84 6.46 -3.36 0.69
CA HIS A 84 5.91 -2.41 1.65
C HIS A 84 4.63 -2.94 2.29
N SER A 85 3.66 -3.41 1.51
CA SER A 85 2.39 -3.93 2.03
C SER A 85 2.59 -5.12 2.98
N VAL A 86 3.52 -6.02 2.66
CA VAL A 86 3.90 -7.13 3.56
C VAL A 86 4.53 -6.61 4.85
N SER A 87 5.44 -5.63 4.75
CA SER A 87 6.05 -5.00 5.93
C SER A 87 5.01 -4.33 6.83
N VAL A 88 4.06 -3.58 6.24
CA VAL A 88 2.92 -2.98 6.97
C VAL A 88 2.10 -4.06 7.67
N ALA A 89 1.78 -5.17 7.00
CA ALA A 89 1.02 -6.27 7.60
C ALA A 89 1.75 -6.91 8.81
N LEU A 90 3.08 -6.99 8.78
CA LEU A 90 3.88 -7.49 9.92
C LEU A 90 3.81 -6.53 11.12
N PHE A 91 3.95 -5.22 10.89
CA PHE A 91 3.74 -4.22 11.94
C PHE A 91 2.32 -4.28 12.50
N CYS A 92 1.32 -4.37 11.61
CA CYS A 92 -0.09 -4.52 11.97
C CYS A 92 -0.33 -5.72 12.88
N LEU A 93 0.25 -6.88 12.56
CA LEU A 93 0.08 -8.08 13.38
C LEU A 93 0.70 -7.90 14.77
N ILE A 94 1.93 -7.39 14.85
CA ILE A 94 2.63 -7.22 16.13
C ILE A 94 1.89 -6.19 17.01
N ILE A 95 1.57 -5.02 16.46
CA ILE A 95 0.85 -3.95 17.16
C ILE A 95 -0.55 -4.43 17.55
N GLY A 96 -1.26 -5.08 16.62
CA GLY A 96 -2.58 -5.63 16.87
C GLY A 96 -2.59 -6.66 18.01
N LYS A 97 -1.58 -7.54 18.08
CA LYS A 97 -1.45 -8.51 19.18
C LYS A 97 -1.22 -7.82 20.53
N HIS A 98 -0.40 -6.78 20.57
CA HIS A 98 -0.25 -5.96 21.77
C HIS A 98 -1.58 -5.28 22.19
N TYR A 99 -2.33 -4.79 21.21
CA TYR A 99 -3.65 -4.20 21.44
C TYR A 99 -4.64 -5.23 22.03
N GLU A 100 -4.74 -6.43 21.45
CA GLU A 100 -5.61 -7.53 21.94
C GLU A 100 -5.28 -7.92 23.37
N ILE A 101 -3.99 -8.08 23.70
CA ILE A 101 -3.54 -8.40 25.07
C ILE A 101 -3.94 -7.31 26.06
N SER A 102 -3.88 -6.05 25.63
CA SER A 102 -4.20 -4.89 26.48
C SER A 102 -5.70 -4.62 26.58
N HIS A 103 -6.51 -5.18 25.68
CA HIS A 103 -7.96 -4.97 25.58
C HIS A 103 -8.70 -6.30 25.36
N PRO A 104 -8.66 -7.24 26.33
CA PRO A 104 -9.18 -8.60 26.14
C PRO A 104 -10.70 -8.67 25.92
N GLU A 105 -11.45 -7.62 26.26
CA GLU A 105 -12.89 -7.50 26.02
C GLU A 105 -13.24 -6.89 24.65
N SER A 106 -12.24 -6.43 23.89
CA SER A 106 -12.46 -5.87 22.55
C SER A 106 -12.74 -6.97 21.52
N ALA A 107 -13.63 -6.69 20.57
CA ALA A 107 -13.83 -7.53 19.38
C ALA A 107 -12.78 -7.27 18.28
N PHE A 108 -11.74 -6.50 18.59
CA PHE A 108 -10.61 -6.24 17.69
C PHE A 108 -9.87 -7.54 17.36
N SER A 109 -9.41 -7.67 16.11
CA SER A 109 -8.61 -8.79 15.62
C SER A 109 -7.32 -8.29 14.99
N ALA A 110 -6.20 -8.75 15.52
CA ALA A 110 -4.88 -8.45 14.98
C ALA A 110 -4.70 -8.99 13.56
N GLU A 111 -5.23 -10.18 13.29
CA GLU A 111 -5.22 -10.81 11.97
C GLU A 111 -6.00 -9.97 10.96
N LYS A 112 -7.16 -9.44 11.35
CA LYS A 112 -7.96 -8.53 10.52
C LYS A 112 -7.18 -7.24 10.20
N LEU A 113 -6.50 -6.65 11.19
CA LEU A 113 -5.63 -5.49 10.96
C LEU A 113 -4.47 -5.82 10.01
N ALA A 114 -3.86 -7.02 10.13
CA ALA A 114 -2.80 -7.46 9.24
C ALA A 114 -3.29 -7.63 7.80
N ILE A 115 -4.48 -8.19 7.59
CA ILE A 115 -5.10 -8.29 6.26
C ILE A 115 -5.39 -6.90 5.70
N TYR A 116 -5.84 -5.94 6.52
CA TYR A 116 -5.96 -4.55 6.08
C TYR A 116 -4.62 -3.98 5.61
N GLY A 117 -3.52 -4.27 6.33
CA GLY A 117 -2.16 -3.93 5.91
C GLY A 117 -1.77 -4.48 4.54
N ILE A 118 -2.18 -5.71 4.20
CA ILE A 118 -1.92 -6.31 2.88
C ILE A 118 -2.60 -5.51 1.75
N PHE A 119 -3.82 -5.02 1.98
CA PHE A 119 -4.64 -4.39 0.95
C PHE A 119 -4.63 -2.85 0.97
N HIS A 120 -4.00 -2.21 1.95
CA HIS A 120 -4.13 -0.76 2.17
C HIS A 120 -3.75 0.08 0.93
N ASP A 121 -2.73 -0.35 0.19
CA ASP A 121 -2.27 0.30 -1.05
C ASP A 121 -2.69 -0.45 -2.33
N ALA A 122 -3.60 -1.43 -2.23
CA ALA A 122 -4.01 -2.25 -3.38
C ALA A 122 -4.66 -1.45 -4.52
N GLY A 123 -5.22 -0.28 -4.21
CA GLY A 123 -5.76 0.65 -5.21
C GLY A 123 -4.70 1.13 -6.20
N GLU A 124 -3.44 1.24 -5.78
CA GLU A 124 -2.34 1.66 -6.66
C GLU A 124 -2.06 0.65 -7.78
N ALA A 125 -2.45 -0.63 -7.61
CA ALA A 125 -2.33 -1.63 -8.67
C ALA A 125 -3.17 -1.30 -9.91
N LEU A 126 -4.23 -0.49 -9.75
CA LEU A 126 -5.08 0.01 -10.82
C LEU A 126 -4.71 1.42 -11.27
N SER A 127 -3.99 2.17 -10.44
CA SER A 127 -3.69 3.57 -10.65
C SER A 127 -2.22 3.73 -11.09
N GLU A 128 -1.97 3.92 -12.38
CA GLU A 128 -0.63 4.27 -12.84
C GLU A 128 -0.29 5.69 -12.34
N ASP A 129 0.54 5.77 -11.28
CA ASP A 129 1.16 6.97 -10.73
C ASP A 129 0.21 8.16 -10.41
N PHE A 130 -0.90 7.89 -9.71
CA PHE A 130 -1.68 8.97 -9.10
C PHE A 130 -0.87 9.76 -8.06
N ASN A 131 0.17 9.16 -7.45
CA ASN A 131 1.07 9.74 -6.44
C ASN A 131 1.68 11.09 -6.86
N GLY A 132 1.88 11.34 -8.16
CA GLY A 132 2.28 12.65 -8.69
C GLY A 132 1.26 13.78 -8.48
N LEU A 133 -0.04 13.46 -8.50
CA LEU A 133 -1.17 14.39 -8.40
C LEU A 133 -1.48 14.82 -6.94
N PHE A 134 -1.09 14.02 -5.95
CA PHE A 134 -1.34 14.29 -4.52
C PHE A 134 -0.46 15.38 -3.90
N LYS A 135 0.51 15.91 -4.64
CA LYS A 135 1.39 16.98 -4.12
C LYS A 135 0.68 18.34 -3.99
N HIS A 136 -0.58 18.45 -4.39
CA HIS A 136 -1.36 19.67 -4.25
C HIS A 136 -2.00 19.75 -2.85
N ASN A 137 -1.63 20.79 -2.11
CA ASN A 137 -2.14 21.07 -0.76
C ASN A 137 -3.59 21.63 -0.77
N ASP A 138 -4.33 21.42 -1.87
CA ASP A 138 -5.70 21.89 -2.04
C ASP A 138 -6.67 20.83 -1.46
N PRO A 139 -7.46 21.17 -0.42
CA PRO A 139 -8.41 20.24 0.19
C PRO A 139 -9.43 19.66 -0.80
N ILE A 140 -9.79 20.40 -1.85
CA ILE A 140 -10.75 19.96 -2.87
C ILE A 140 -10.14 18.87 -3.74
N ILE A 141 -8.92 19.10 -4.24
CA ILE A 141 -8.19 18.09 -5.03
C ILE A 141 -7.99 16.84 -4.19
N LYS A 142 -7.61 16.99 -2.92
CA LYS A 142 -7.45 15.86 -2.00
C LYS A 142 -8.75 15.04 -1.83
N ALA A 143 -9.89 15.71 -1.67
CA ALA A 143 -11.17 15.04 -1.55
C ALA A 143 -11.57 14.29 -2.85
N GLN A 144 -11.31 14.90 -4.01
CA GLN A 144 -11.57 14.27 -5.30
C GLN A 144 -10.70 13.05 -5.54
N VAL A 145 -9.41 13.14 -5.21
CA VAL A 145 -8.49 12.00 -5.36
C VAL A 145 -8.91 10.86 -4.44
N LYS A 146 -9.23 11.14 -3.18
CA LYS A 146 -9.77 10.12 -2.26
C LYS A 146 -11.00 9.42 -2.84
N ASN A 147 -11.91 10.18 -3.43
CA ASN A 147 -13.11 9.62 -4.07
C ASN A 147 -12.77 8.72 -5.28
N ILE A 148 -11.70 9.03 -6.01
CA ILE A 148 -11.22 8.17 -7.11
C ILE A 148 -10.59 6.89 -6.55
N GLU A 149 -9.77 6.99 -5.51
CA GLU A 149 -9.16 5.82 -4.84
C GLU A 149 -10.24 4.86 -4.31
N SER A 150 -11.26 5.39 -3.63
CA SER A 150 -12.41 4.60 -3.15
C SER A 150 -13.09 3.86 -4.31
N GLN A 151 -13.37 4.54 -5.44
CA GLN A 151 -13.96 3.90 -6.62
C GLN A 151 -13.05 2.83 -7.25
N MET A 152 -11.73 3.02 -7.22
CA MET A 152 -10.78 2.03 -7.70
C MET A 152 -10.79 0.78 -6.81
N LEU A 153 -10.82 0.94 -5.49
CA LEU A 153 -10.95 -0.17 -4.55
C LEU A 153 -12.28 -0.91 -4.69
N GLU A 154 -13.39 -0.20 -4.89
CA GLU A 154 -14.69 -0.81 -5.21
C GLU A 154 -14.59 -1.66 -6.48
N LYS A 155 -14.00 -1.10 -7.54
CA LYS A 155 -13.78 -1.82 -8.80
C LYS A 155 -12.91 -3.05 -8.59
N LEU A 156 -11.85 -2.94 -7.79
CA LEU A 156 -10.98 -4.07 -7.45
C LEU A 156 -11.75 -5.16 -6.71
N ALA A 157 -12.60 -4.80 -5.74
CA ALA A 157 -13.44 -5.75 -4.99
C ALA A 157 -14.40 -6.51 -5.92
N THR A 158 -14.92 -5.87 -6.99
CA THR A 158 -15.77 -6.58 -7.98
C THR A 158 -15.03 -7.67 -8.77
N THR A 159 -13.70 -7.68 -8.75
CA THR A 159 -12.89 -8.69 -9.44
C THR A 159 -12.74 -10.00 -8.66
N VAL A 160 -13.16 -10.03 -7.39
CA VAL A 160 -13.29 -11.26 -6.60
C VAL A 160 -14.38 -12.14 -7.20
N ASP A 161 -14.22 -13.47 -7.09
CA ASP A 161 -15.27 -14.40 -7.51
C ASP A 161 -16.58 -14.13 -6.74
N PRO A 162 -17.75 -14.42 -7.33
CA PRO A 162 -19.03 -14.07 -6.72
C PRO A 162 -19.29 -14.72 -5.36
N ILE A 163 -18.65 -15.85 -5.03
CA ILE A 163 -18.88 -16.56 -3.76
C ILE A 163 -18.20 -15.80 -2.61
N LEU A 164 -17.01 -15.26 -2.85
CA LEU A 164 -16.20 -14.59 -1.83
C LEU A 164 -16.34 -13.06 -1.83
N ARG A 165 -17.00 -12.48 -2.83
CA ARG A 165 -17.00 -11.02 -3.05
C ARG A 165 -17.39 -10.23 -1.81
N ASP A 166 -18.52 -10.56 -1.20
CA ASP A 166 -19.04 -9.80 -0.05
C ASP A 166 -18.13 -9.97 1.17
N ASP A 167 -17.62 -11.18 1.42
CA ASP A 167 -16.71 -11.48 2.53
C ASP A 167 -15.33 -10.83 2.37
N MET A 168 -14.86 -10.66 1.12
CA MET A 168 -13.57 -10.04 0.82
C MET A 168 -13.63 -8.52 0.74
N ARG A 169 -14.82 -7.97 0.46
CA ARG A 169 -14.99 -6.54 0.18
C ARG A 169 -14.47 -5.67 1.29
N ASP A 170 -14.77 -6.00 2.55
CA ASP A 170 -14.37 -5.19 3.71
C ASP A 170 -12.84 -5.14 3.91
N TYR A 171 -12.09 -6.11 3.40
CA TYR A 171 -10.63 -6.10 3.43
C TYR A 171 -10.02 -5.22 2.35
N ILE A 172 -10.70 -5.09 1.20
CA ILE A 172 -10.24 -4.33 0.04
C ILE A 172 -10.70 -2.87 0.14
N VAL A 173 -11.97 -2.64 0.47
CA VAL A 173 -12.59 -1.32 0.55
C VAL A 173 -12.56 -0.84 2.00
N GLN A 174 -11.56 -0.03 2.33
CA GLN A 174 -11.22 0.37 3.71
C GLN A 174 -11.71 1.79 4.09
N ASP A 175 -12.78 2.29 3.46
CA ASP A 175 -13.23 3.68 3.64
C ASP A 175 -13.84 3.96 5.03
N ASN A 176 -14.40 2.94 5.67
CA ASN A 176 -15.17 3.05 6.93
C ASN A 176 -14.65 2.11 8.02
N LEU A 177 -13.33 1.95 8.12
CA LEU A 177 -12.73 1.20 9.23
C LEU A 177 -13.08 1.86 10.57
N ASP A 178 -13.29 1.05 11.60
CA ASP A 178 -13.38 1.56 12.98
C ASP A 178 -12.14 2.39 13.31
N GLU A 179 -12.31 3.41 14.16
CA GLU A 179 -11.24 4.36 14.46
C GLU A 179 -9.94 3.68 14.89
N VAL A 180 -10.02 2.62 15.70
CA VAL A 180 -8.85 1.86 16.15
C VAL A 180 -8.13 1.21 14.96
N TYR A 181 -8.84 0.50 14.09
CA TYR A 181 -8.22 -0.11 12.89
C TYR A 181 -7.60 0.97 11.99
N SER A 182 -8.31 2.06 11.73
CA SER A 182 -7.83 3.15 10.89
C SER A 182 -6.54 3.79 11.44
N GLN A 183 -6.50 4.08 12.74
CA GLN A 183 -5.34 4.72 13.36
C GLN A 183 -4.15 3.78 13.48
N LEU A 184 -4.37 2.52 13.86
CA LEU A 184 -3.29 1.53 13.95
C LEU A 184 -2.74 1.18 12.58
N LEU A 185 -3.57 1.02 11.55
CA LEU A 185 -3.12 0.79 10.18
C LEU A 185 -2.21 1.93 9.71
N LYS A 186 -2.64 3.18 9.95
CA LYS A 186 -1.82 4.36 9.63
C LYS A 186 -0.50 4.38 10.41
N ALA A 187 -0.50 4.02 11.69
CA ALA A 187 0.74 3.91 12.46
C ALA A 187 1.68 2.84 11.89
N CYS A 188 1.14 1.72 11.43
CA CYS A 188 1.91 0.63 10.81
C CYS A 188 2.51 1.02 9.45
N ASP A 189 1.78 1.74 8.62
CA ASP A 189 2.29 2.33 7.36
C ASP A 189 3.49 3.26 7.64
N GLU A 190 3.31 4.23 8.54
CA GLU A 190 4.36 5.20 8.87
C GLU A 190 5.57 4.52 9.54
N LEU A 191 5.37 3.48 10.37
CA LEU A 191 6.46 2.67 10.92
C LEU A 191 7.21 1.88 9.85
N SER A 192 6.50 1.29 8.88
CA SER A 192 7.14 0.61 7.76
C SER A 192 8.00 1.58 6.96
N ALA A 193 7.47 2.76 6.62
CA ALA A 193 8.22 3.79 5.91
C ALA A 193 9.42 4.30 6.73
N LEU A 194 9.26 4.46 8.05
CA LEU A 194 10.35 4.84 8.95
C LEU A 194 11.46 3.79 8.96
N SER A 195 11.11 2.50 9.01
CA SER A 195 12.08 1.40 8.98
C SER A 195 12.91 1.40 7.69
N LYS A 196 12.29 1.75 6.55
CA LYS A 196 12.97 1.94 5.26
C LYS A 196 13.96 3.10 5.33
N ALA A 197 13.54 4.26 5.84
CA ALA A 197 14.40 5.41 6.01
C ALA A 197 15.60 5.11 6.94
N MET A 198 15.39 4.36 8.03
CA MET A 198 16.45 3.93 8.93
C MET A 198 17.48 3.03 8.24
N GLN A 199 17.03 2.09 7.42
CA GLN A 199 17.91 1.20 6.66
C GLN A 199 18.75 1.96 5.63
N GLU A 200 18.15 2.93 4.93
CA GLU A 200 18.84 3.80 3.97
C GLU A 200 19.90 4.67 4.67
N LEU A 201 19.57 5.29 5.80
CA LEU A 201 20.53 6.06 6.60
C LEU A 201 21.69 5.20 7.12
N ARG A 202 21.41 3.98 7.58
CA ARG A 202 22.46 3.01 7.97
C ARG A 202 23.40 2.70 6.80
N SER A 203 22.90 2.70 5.57
CA SER A 203 23.69 2.56 4.35
C SER A 203 24.34 3.87 3.86
N ASN A 204 24.40 4.91 4.72
CA ASN A 204 24.92 6.25 4.42
C ASN A 204 24.17 7.00 3.31
N ASN A 205 22.91 6.64 3.04
CA ASN A 205 22.07 7.37 2.09
C ASN A 205 21.38 8.56 2.77
N TYR A 206 22.02 9.72 2.74
CA TYR A 206 21.49 10.93 3.38
C TYR A 206 20.29 11.58 2.65
N ASP A 207 19.91 11.13 1.45
CA ASP A 207 18.67 11.58 0.79
C ASP A 207 17.43 11.28 1.66
N PHE A 208 17.51 10.29 2.55
CA PHE A 208 16.44 9.89 3.44
C PHE A 208 16.39 10.66 4.77
N ILE A 209 17.30 11.61 5.04
CA ILE A 209 17.36 12.27 6.36
C ILE A 209 16.09 13.05 6.70
N GLN A 210 15.51 13.77 5.73
CA GLN A 210 14.27 14.53 5.95
C GLN A 210 13.05 13.63 6.06
N ALA A 211 13.01 12.55 5.26
CA ALA A 211 11.97 11.54 5.39
C ALA A 211 12.01 10.89 6.77
N PHE A 212 13.20 10.52 7.27
CA PHE A 212 13.37 9.95 8.61
C PHE A 212 12.77 10.86 9.70
N TYR A 213 13.16 12.14 9.76
CA TYR A 213 12.64 13.03 10.81
C TYR A 213 11.13 13.27 10.69
N SER A 214 10.61 13.43 9.47
CA SER A 214 9.17 13.61 9.28
C SER A 214 8.37 12.38 9.68
N LEU A 215 8.84 11.18 9.32
CA LEU A 215 8.19 9.91 9.68
C LEU A 215 8.29 9.65 11.18
N ASP A 216 9.44 9.94 11.80
CA ASP A 216 9.63 9.81 13.25
C ASP A 216 8.65 10.68 14.03
N GLU A 217 8.46 11.94 13.62
CA GLU A 217 7.48 12.84 14.21
C GLU A 217 6.05 12.30 14.08
N LYS A 218 5.68 11.83 12.89
CA LYS A 218 4.35 11.25 12.66
C LYS A 218 4.11 10.01 13.50
N VAL A 219 5.07 9.09 13.59
CA VAL A 219 4.95 7.88 14.42
C VAL A 219 4.80 8.25 15.89
N ARG A 220 5.61 9.21 16.38
CA ARG A 220 5.51 9.72 17.76
C ARG A 220 4.17 10.38 18.06
N SER A 221 3.46 10.90 17.07
CA SER A 221 2.13 11.49 17.26
C SER A 221 1.06 10.48 17.72
N PHE A 222 1.30 9.18 17.53
CA PHE A 222 0.41 8.12 18.01
C PHE A 222 0.68 7.74 19.48
N PHE A 223 1.80 8.18 20.05
CA PHE A 223 2.20 7.78 21.40
C PHE A 223 1.22 8.32 22.44
N GLY A 224 1.12 7.63 23.57
CA GLY A 224 0.13 7.91 24.61
C GLY A 224 -1.28 7.44 24.26
N LYS A 225 -1.82 7.77 23.07
CA LYS A 225 -3.14 7.25 22.64
C LYS A 225 -3.07 5.76 22.30
N TYR A 226 -1.99 5.32 21.67
CA TYR A 226 -1.74 3.93 21.28
C TYR A 226 -0.40 3.46 21.87
N PRO A 227 -0.36 3.05 23.16
CA PRO A 227 0.88 2.64 23.83
C PRO A 227 1.56 1.43 23.17
N GLU A 228 0.81 0.57 22.48
CA GLU A 228 1.34 -0.52 21.66
C GLU A 228 2.23 -0.04 20.50
N VAL A 229 1.92 1.12 19.90
CA VAL A 229 2.75 1.73 18.85
C VAL A 229 4.06 2.22 19.46
N GLU A 230 4.00 2.88 20.62
CA GLU A 230 5.19 3.33 21.36
C GLU A 230 6.06 2.15 21.80
N TYR A 231 5.44 1.07 22.27
CA TYR A 231 6.14 -0.16 22.63
C TYR A 231 6.87 -0.73 21.42
N VAL A 232 6.18 -0.89 20.28
CA VAL A 232 6.79 -1.44 19.07
C VAL A 232 7.91 -0.54 18.54
N TYR A 233 7.72 0.77 18.58
CA TYR A 233 8.75 1.74 18.24
C TYR A 233 10.02 1.54 19.09
N ASN A 234 9.89 1.48 20.41
CA ASN A 234 11.05 1.38 21.31
C ASN A 234 11.70 -0.01 21.29
N MET A 235 10.91 -1.07 21.12
CA MET A 235 11.37 -2.46 21.19
C MET A 235 11.93 -2.98 19.87
N TYR A 236 11.27 -2.70 18.75
CA TYR A 236 11.61 -3.33 17.46
C TYR A 236 12.42 -2.41 16.55
N MET A 237 12.13 -1.10 16.52
CA MET A 237 12.76 -0.20 15.54
C MET A 237 14.29 -0.04 15.68
N PRO A 238 14.91 -0.06 16.88
CA PRO A 238 16.36 0.05 17.00
C PRO A 238 17.14 -0.99 16.19
N SER A 239 16.55 -2.18 15.95
CA SER A 239 17.18 -3.28 15.20
C SER A 239 17.46 -2.93 13.74
N PHE A 240 16.70 -2.01 13.12
CA PHE A 240 16.93 -1.58 11.72
C PHE A 240 18.23 -0.79 11.52
N LYS A 241 18.89 -0.38 12.61
CA LYS A 241 20.20 0.27 12.57
C LYS A 241 21.36 -0.75 12.53
N LEU A 242 21.08 -2.01 12.80
CA LEU A 242 22.09 -3.06 12.91
C LEU A 242 22.43 -3.65 11.53
N THR A 243 23.67 -4.09 11.38
CA THR A 243 24.15 -4.95 10.30
C THR A 243 23.69 -6.40 10.51
N ILE A 244 23.80 -7.22 9.47
CA ILE A 244 23.47 -8.65 9.58
C ILE A 244 24.39 -9.37 10.58
N ASP A 245 25.66 -8.95 10.66
CA ASP A 245 26.62 -9.51 11.61
C ASP A 245 26.23 -9.16 13.05
N GLU A 246 25.84 -7.91 13.31
CA GLU A 246 25.34 -7.48 14.63
C GLU A 246 24.03 -8.16 15.02
N LEU A 247 23.09 -8.33 14.08
CA LEU A 247 21.85 -9.07 14.31
C LEU A 247 22.14 -10.54 14.68
N SER A 248 23.12 -11.16 14.01
CA SER A 248 23.48 -12.55 14.26
C SER A 248 24.00 -12.77 15.69
N LEU A 249 24.63 -11.76 16.30
CA LEU A 249 25.07 -11.81 17.70
C LEU A 249 23.91 -11.78 18.72
N LEU A 250 22.71 -11.38 18.29
CA LEU A 250 21.51 -11.28 19.12
C LEU A 250 20.56 -12.48 18.94
N LEU A 251 20.88 -13.42 18.05
CA LEU A 251 20.08 -14.63 17.87
C LEU A 251 20.11 -15.46 19.16
N PRO A 252 18.93 -15.88 19.67
CA PRO A 252 18.89 -16.69 20.88
C PRO A 252 19.49 -18.08 20.62
N ASN A 253 20.18 -18.62 21.62
CA ASN A 253 20.57 -20.02 21.59
C ASN A 253 19.31 -20.88 21.73
N VAL A 254 19.00 -21.64 20.68
CA VAL A 254 17.85 -22.54 20.68
C VAL A 254 18.34 -23.95 21.03
N ASN A 255 17.91 -24.47 22.17
CA ASN A 255 18.14 -25.86 22.52
C ASN A 255 17.13 -26.72 21.75
N ILE A 256 17.62 -27.52 20.80
CA ILE A 256 16.78 -28.36 19.91
C ILE A 256 15.89 -29.32 20.71
N ASN A 257 16.33 -29.76 21.90
CA ASN A 257 15.54 -30.66 22.73
C ASN A 257 14.26 -30.00 23.28
N ASP A 258 14.23 -28.67 23.42
CA ASP A 258 13.05 -27.93 23.90
C ASP A 258 12.01 -27.71 22.77
N ILE A 259 12.38 -27.94 21.50
CA ILE A 259 11.47 -27.86 20.35
C ILE A 259 10.80 -29.21 20.05
N LEU A 260 11.49 -30.31 20.36
CA LEU A 260 11.05 -31.67 20.02
C LEU A 260 10.17 -32.33 21.09
N SER A 261 9.93 -31.65 22.22
CA SER A 261 9.06 -32.06 23.32
C SER A 261 7.63 -31.53 23.16
#